data_AF-A0A8B8PH76-F1
#
_entry.id   AF-A0A8B8PH76-F1
#
_cell.length_a   1.000
_cell.length_b   1.000
_cell.length_c   1.000
_cell.angle_alpha   90.00
_cell.angle_beta   90.00
_cell.angle_gamma   90.00
#
_symmetry.space_group_name_H-M   'P 1'
#
loop_
_entity.id
_entity.type
_entity.pdbx_description
1 polymer ?
#
loop_
_entity_poly.entity_id
_entity_poly.type
_entity_poly.pdbx_seq_one_letter_code
_entity_poly.pdbx_strand_id
1 'polypeptide(L)'
;MANTPSCRLEVTAISGEDLRINGRPIKNNAFVTVKADSHGSPSLHGSTKPDALGESYPHWDEKLHVDLPEGSRYLVGEVRRRSSSAGDRLVGTACIPVSDFIYTPKNHLHFLSYRLRDAEGLRNGIINISVRVTASSGSSPSVPDFGVPADREKMHGTVTGVPVWYPNRYES
;
A
#
# COMPACT_ATOMS: atom_id res chain seq x y z
N MET A 1 -13.45 19.25 -13.17
CA MET A 1 -12.10 18.73 -13.50
C MET A 1 -12.04 17.28 -13.06
N ALA A 2 -11.76 16.36 -13.98
CA ALA A 2 -11.57 14.95 -13.62
C ALA A 2 -10.19 14.83 -12.94
N ASN A 3 -10.16 14.45 -11.66
CA ASN A 3 -8.90 14.12 -10.99
C ASN A 3 -8.36 12.84 -11.61
N THR A 4 -7.40 12.97 -12.53
CA THR A 4 -6.65 11.85 -13.08
C THR A 4 -5.84 11.19 -11.97
N PRO A 5 -5.82 9.84 -11.87
CA PRO A 5 -4.99 9.17 -10.87
C PRO A 5 -3.50 9.45 -11.13
N SER A 6 -2.77 9.71 -10.05
CA SER A 6 -1.32 10.01 -10.11
C SER A 6 -0.50 8.75 -10.46
N CYS A 7 -1.04 7.59 -10.10
CA CYS A 7 -0.41 6.30 -10.31
C CYS A 7 -1.44 5.16 -10.31
N ARG A 8 -1.13 4.05 -10.99
CA ARG A 8 -1.89 2.81 -10.95
C ARG A 8 -1.07 1.72 -10.26
N LEU A 9 -1.70 1.07 -9.29
CA LEU A 9 -1.12 -0.02 -8.52
C LEU A 9 -1.69 -1.35 -9.00
N GLU A 10 -0.84 -2.35 -9.04
CA GLU A 10 -1.26 -3.73 -9.02
C GLU A 10 -0.97 -4.29 -7.61
N VAL A 11 -2.03 -4.77 -6.97
CA VAL A 11 -2.00 -5.31 -5.61
C VAL A 11 -2.44 -6.76 -5.66
N THR A 12 -1.63 -7.67 -5.17
CA THR A 12 -2.05 -9.06 -4.96
C THR A 12 -2.37 -9.25 -3.49
N ALA A 13 -3.61 -9.63 -3.18
CA ALA A 13 -3.94 -10.10 -1.84
C ALA A 13 -3.52 -11.57 -1.75
N ILE A 14 -2.51 -11.87 -0.93
CA ILE A 14 -1.88 -13.19 -0.90
C ILE A 14 -2.59 -14.08 0.13
N SER A 15 -2.58 -13.67 1.40
CA SER A 15 -3.13 -14.46 2.50
C SER A 15 -3.49 -13.62 3.72
N GLY A 16 -4.27 -14.20 4.63
CA GLY A 16 -4.51 -13.67 5.96
C GLY A 16 -4.00 -14.63 7.03
N GLU A 17 -3.66 -14.10 8.21
CA GLU A 17 -3.21 -14.89 9.35
C GLU A 17 -3.94 -14.50 10.62
N ASP A 18 -4.35 -15.51 11.40
CA ASP A 18 -4.99 -15.35 12.71
C ASP A 18 -6.15 -14.35 12.70
N LEU A 19 -7.00 -14.45 11.67
CA LEU A 19 -8.14 -13.56 11.49
C LEU A 19 -9.23 -13.83 12.53
N ARG A 20 -9.70 -12.77 13.20
CA ARG A 20 -10.65 -12.87 14.31
C ARG A 20 -11.77 -11.84 14.21
N ILE A 21 -12.96 -12.22 14.69
CA ILE A 21 -14.07 -11.30 14.96
C ILE A 21 -14.48 -11.50 16.41
N ASN A 22 -14.52 -10.41 17.19
CA ASN A 22 -14.86 -10.44 18.62
C ASN A 22 -13.97 -11.43 19.41
N GLY A 23 -12.67 -11.45 19.11
CA GLY A 23 -11.69 -12.34 19.73
C GLY A 23 -11.78 -13.81 19.34
N ARG A 24 -12.73 -14.20 18.48
CA ARG A 24 -12.89 -15.59 18.01
C ARG A 24 -12.34 -15.77 16.60
N PRO A 25 -11.66 -16.89 16.31
CA PRO A 25 -11.29 -17.28 14.95
C PRO A 25 -12.48 -17.17 14.00
N ILE A 26 -12.27 -16.56 12.83
CA ILE A 26 -13.31 -16.53 11.81
C ILE A 26 -13.45 -17.91 11.16
N LYS A 27 -14.66 -18.21 10.69
CA LYS A 27 -14.88 -19.31 9.75
C LYS A 27 -14.60 -18.81 8.33
N ASN A 28 -14.83 -19.67 7.35
CA ASN A 28 -14.70 -19.36 5.93
C ASN A 28 -15.48 -18.13 5.43
N ASN A 29 -15.27 -17.85 4.14
CA ASN A 29 -15.81 -16.76 3.34
C ASN A 29 -15.16 -15.40 3.65
N ALA A 30 -13.87 -15.41 3.96
CA ALA A 30 -13.08 -14.19 4.08
C ALA A 30 -12.71 -13.67 2.68
N PHE A 31 -12.77 -12.37 2.46
CA PHE A 31 -12.35 -11.70 1.24
C PHE A 31 -11.68 -10.36 1.57
N VAL A 32 -10.91 -9.84 0.63
CA VAL A 32 -10.18 -8.58 0.80
C VAL A 32 -10.75 -7.55 -0.16
N THR A 33 -10.95 -6.33 0.34
CA THR A 33 -11.17 -5.15 -0.49
C THR A 33 -9.99 -4.20 -0.32
N VAL A 34 -9.48 -3.66 -1.43
CA VAL A 34 -8.36 -2.71 -1.43
C VAL A 34 -8.80 -1.41 -2.09
N LYS A 35 -8.49 -0.28 -1.45
CA LYS A 35 -8.78 1.07 -1.95
C LYS A 35 -7.70 2.06 -1.54
N ALA A 36 -7.54 3.14 -2.28
CA ALA A 36 -6.70 4.25 -1.86
C ALA A 36 -7.49 5.18 -0.91
N ASP A 37 -6.81 5.77 0.07
CA ASP A 37 -7.40 6.90 0.79
C ASP A 37 -7.55 8.09 -0.17
N SER A 38 -8.73 8.69 -0.17
CA SER A 38 -9.06 9.76 -1.12
C SER A 38 -9.86 10.83 -0.40
N HIS A 39 -9.40 12.08 -0.56
CA HIS A 39 -10.07 13.27 -0.01
C HIS A 39 -11.29 13.64 -0.87
N GLY A 40 -12.33 12.81 -0.84
CA GLY A 40 -13.64 13.10 -1.44
C GLY A 40 -13.83 12.71 -2.91
N SER A 41 -12.89 11.98 -3.52
CA SER A 41 -13.06 11.38 -4.86
C SER A 41 -13.17 9.86 -4.73
N PRO A 42 -14.18 9.20 -5.34
CA PRO A 42 -14.29 7.75 -5.24
C PRO A 42 -13.11 7.07 -5.95
N SER A 43 -12.18 6.50 -5.18
CA SER A 43 -11.15 5.61 -5.73
C SER A 43 -11.78 4.29 -6.17
N LEU A 44 -11.37 3.76 -7.32
CA LEU A 44 -11.74 2.40 -7.72
C LEU A 44 -11.21 1.42 -6.68
N HIS A 45 -12.12 0.65 -6.05
CA HIS A 45 -11.75 -0.39 -5.12
C HIS A 45 -11.76 -1.75 -5.82
N GLY A 46 -10.73 -2.57 -5.56
CA GLY A 46 -10.68 -3.96 -5.99
C GLY A 46 -11.15 -4.87 -4.86
N SER A 47 -11.80 -5.98 -5.20
CA SER A 47 -12.15 -7.01 -4.21
C SER A 47 -11.80 -8.39 -4.74
N THR A 48 -11.27 -9.24 -3.85
CA THR A 48 -11.07 -10.65 -4.16
C THR A 48 -12.37 -11.42 -4.10
N LYS A 49 -12.35 -12.64 -4.64
CA LYS A 49 -13.33 -13.67 -4.32
C LYS A 49 -13.17 -14.11 -2.86
N PRO A 50 -14.27 -14.50 -2.20
CA PRO A 50 -14.19 -15.11 -0.88
C PRO A 50 -13.47 -16.46 -0.93
N ASP A 51 -12.59 -16.67 0.04
CA ASP A 51 -11.98 -17.98 0.28
C ASP A 51 -12.95 -18.86 1.06
N ALA A 52 -13.23 -20.05 0.51
CA ALA A 52 -14.25 -20.96 1.02
C ALA A 52 -13.73 -21.92 2.10
N LEU A 53 -12.40 -22.08 2.25
CA LEU A 53 -11.82 -23.18 3.03
C LEU A 53 -10.82 -22.74 4.10
N GLY A 54 -10.06 -21.67 3.90
CA GLY A 54 -8.93 -21.30 4.76
C GLY A 54 -9.29 -20.70 6.11
N GLU A 55 -10.58 -20.59 6.47
CA GLU A 55 -11.06 -20.10 7.77
C GLU A 55 -10.31 -18.84 8.27
N SER A 56 -9.54 -18.96 9.37
CA SER A 56 -8.75 -17.87 9.96
C SER A 56 -7.37 -17.66 9.32
N TYR A 57 -7.01 -18.50 8.35
CA TYR A 57 -5.80 -18.47 7.55
C TYR A 57 -6.12 -18.55 6.05
N PRO A 58 -6.93 -17.62 5.51
CA PRO A 58 -7.35 -17.66 4.12
C PRO A 58 -6.18 -17.44 3.17
N HIS A 59 -6.27 -18.06 1.99
CA HIS A 59 -5.34 -17.84 0.88
C HIS A 59 -6.15 -17.42 -0.35
N TRP A 60 -5.83 -16.24 -0.89
CA TRP A 60 -6.55 -15.68 -2.04
C TRP A 60 -5.73 -15.71 -3.32
N ASP A 61 -4.46 -15.29 -3.22
CA ASP A 61 -3.53 -15.10 -4.35
C ASP A 61 -4.18 -14.41 -5.57
N GLU A 62 -4.98 -13.37 -5.30
CA GLU A 62 -5.77 -12.68 -6.32
C GLU A 62 -5.26 -11.27 -6.57
N LYS A 63 -5.11 -10.95 -7.85
CA LYS A 63 -4.58 -9.68 -8.34
C LYS A 63 -5.68 -8.65 -8.57
N LEU A 64 -5.50 -7.47 -7.97
CA LEU A 64 -6.40 -6.33 -7.99
C LEU A 64 -5.69 -5.12 -8.59
N HIS A 65 -6.41 -4.32 -9.36
CA HIS A 65 -5.91 -3.06 -9.89
C HIS A 65 -6.57 -1.91 -9.15
N VAL A 66 -5.76 -1.02 -8.59
CA VAL A 66 -6.23 0.10 -7.77
C VAL A 66 -5.60 1.38 -8.30
N ASP A 67 -6.43 2.40 -8.48
CA ASP A 67 -5.96 3.73 -8.81
C ASP A 67 -5.53 4.43 -7.52
N LEU A 68 -4.36 5.06 -7.55
CA LEU A 68 -3.80 5.85 -6.46
C LEU A 68 -3.89 7.34 -6.83
N PRO A 69 -4.91 8.06 -6.35
CA PRO A 69 -5.03 9.50 -6.54
C PRO A 69 -3.80 10.25 -6.04
N GLU A 70 -3.58 11.45 -6.58
CA GLU A 70 -2.54 12.34 -6.07
C GLU A 70 -2.86 12.73 -4.61
N GLY A 71 -1.82 12.73 -3.77
CA GLY A 71 -1.96 13.08 -2.35
C GLY A 71 -2.47 11.95 -1.44
N SER A 72 -2.78 10.76 -1.98
CA SER A 72 -3.08 9.58 -1.16
C SER A 72 -1.91 9.26 -0.22
N ARG A 73 -2.21 9.05 1.06
CA ARG A 73 -1.24 8.74 2.12
C ARG A 73 -1.20 7.25 2.41
N TYR A 74 -2.32 6.56 2.18
CA TYR A 74 -2.50 5.17 2.55
C TYR A 74 -3.21 4.35 1.46
N LEU A 75 -2.70 3.15 1.24
CA LEU A 75 -3.46 2.06 0.65
C LEU A 75 -4.20 1.34 1.79
N VAL A 76 -5.53 1.26 1.70
CA VAL A 76 -6.37 0.67 2.73
C VAL A 76 -6.81 -0.72 2.27
N GLY A 77 -6.36 -1.74 3.00
CA GLY A 77 -6.81 -3.13 2.85
C GLY A 77 -7.83 -3.48 3.93
N GLU A 78 -9.07 -3.77 3.54
CA GLU A 78 -10.13 -4.22 4.44
C GLU A 78 -10.35 -5.72 4.26
N VAL A 79 -10.19 -6.50 5.33
CA VAL A 79 -10.58 -7.90 5.34
C VAL A 79 -12.00 -7.99 5.86
N ARG A 80 -12.87 -8.60 5.07
CA ARG A 80 -14.27 -8.83 5.41
C ARG A 80 -14.59 -10.31 5.38
N ARG A 81 -15.62 -10.69 6.10
CA ARG A 81 -16.23 -12.01 6.04
C ARG A 81 -17.65 -11.90 5.52
N ARG A 82 -17.95 -12.65 4.47
CA ARG A 82 -19.30 -12.78 3.94
C ARG A 82 -20.15 -13.65 4.86
N SER A 83 -21.32 -13.13 5.21
CA SER A 83 -22.33 -13.84 5.99
C SER A 83 -23.62 -13.95 5.18
N SER A 84 -24.22 -15.14 5.15
CA SER A 84 -25.48 -15.38 4.46
C SER A 84 -26.68 -14.67 5.10
N SER A 85 -26.59 -14.28 6.38
CA SER A 85 -27.74 -13.79 7.15
C SER A 85 -27.64 -12.35 7.64
N ALA A 86 -26.43 -11.77 7.70
CA ALA A 86 -26.19 -10.50 8.40
C ALA A 86 -25.31 -9.51 7.61
N GLY A 87 -25.18 -9.69 6.30
CA GLY A 87 -24.30 -8.89 5.45
C GLY A 87 -22.81 -9.15 5.69
N ASP A 88 -21.96 -8.45 4.94
CA ASP A 88 -20.52 -8.60 5.02
C ASP A 88 -19.98 -7.91 6.30
N ARG A 89 -19.31 -8.68 7.17
CA ARG A 89 -18.76 -8.20 8.44
C ARG A 89 -17.30 -7.81 8.29
N LEU A 90 -16.90 -6.68 8.85
CA LEU A 90 -15.49 -6.28 8.93
C LEU A 90 -14.74 -7.18 9.93
N VAL A 91 -13.63 -7.76 9.49
CA VAL A 91 -12.66 -8.48 10.34
C VAL A 91 -11.62 -7.49 10.85
N GLY A 92 -11.09 -6.70 9.93
CA GLY A 92 -10.20 -5.59 10.25
C GLY A 92 -9.68 -4.85 9.03
N THR A 93 -8.99 -3.76 9.31
CA THR A 93 -8.45 -2.82 8.33
C THR A 93 -6.95 -2.69 8.55
N ALA A 94 -6.20 -2.68 7.45
CA ALA A 94 -4.80 -2.33 7.39
C ALA A 94 -4.63 -1.02 6.60
N CYS A 95 -3.96 -0.04 7.21
CA CYS A 95 -3.54 1.18 6.53
C CYS A 95 -2.06 1.05 6.17
N ILE A 96 -1.77 0.80 4.90
CA ILE A 96 -0.41 0.65 4.38
C ILE A 96 0.05 2.03 3.89
N PRO A 97 1.08 2.65 4.47
CA PRO A 97 1.61 3.92 4.01
C PRO A 97 2.10 3.80 2.56
N VAL A 98 1.75 4.78 1.73
CA VAL A 98 2.20 4.84 0.33
C VAL A 98 3.73 4.93 0.24
N SER A 99 4.37 5.53 1.25
CA SER A 99 5.83 5.62 1.36
C SER A 99 6.55 4.28 1.33
N ASP A 100 5.90 3.18 1.73
CA ASP A 100 6.50 1.86 1.80
C ASP A 100 6.83 1.29 0.41
N PHE A 101 6.14 1.75 -0.64
CA PHE A 101 6.29 1.18 -1.98
C PHE A 101 6.50 2.23 -3.09
N ILE A 102 6.18 3.51 -2.86
CA ILE A 102 6.19 4.53 -3.92
C ILE A 102 7.60 4.96 -4.36
N TYR A 103 8.60 4.89 -3.48
CA TYR A 103 9.97 5.37 -3.74
C TYR A 103 10.89 4.34 -4.41
N THR A 104 10.31 3.30 -5.02
CA THR A 104 11.07 2.24 -5.68
C THR A 104 10.98 2.32 -7.20
N PRO A 105 11.91 1.67 -7.92
CA PRO A 105 11.83 1.61 -9.38
C PRO A 105 10.48 1.09 -9.86
N LYS A 106 10.03 1.61 -11.00
CA LYS A 106 8.79 1.16 -11.63
C LYS A 106 8.78 -0.37 -11.79
N ASN A 107 7.64 -0.99 -11.52
CA ASN A 107 7.43 -2.44 -11.52
C ASN A 107 8.22 -3.23 -10.46
N HIS A 108 8.88 -2.57 -9.49
CA HIS A 108 9.40 -3.28 -8.32
C HIS A 108 8.26 -3.90 -7.52
N LEU A 109 8.42 -5.15 -7.12
CA LEU A 109 7.42 -5.91 -6.39
C LEU A 109 7.77 -5.95 -4.90
N HIS A 110 6.91 -5.34 -4.09
CA HIS A 110 7.02 -5.34 -2.64
C HIS A 110 6.18 -6.45 -2.05
N PHE A 111 6.72 -7.22 -1.10
CA PHE A 111 5.94 -8.12 -0.26
C PHE A 111 5.78 -7.50 1.13
N LEU A 112 4.54 -7.28 1.54
CA LEU A 112 4.20 -6.53 2.74
C LEU A 112 3.27 -7.36 3.63
N SER A 113 3.55 -7.35 4.93
CA SER A 113 2.72 -7.98 5.95
C SER A 113 2.25 -6.92 6.94
N TYR A 114 0.95 -6.66 6.97
CA TYR A 114 0.37 -5.56 7.74
C TYR A 114 -0.60 -6.08 8.80
N ARG A 115 -0.53 -5.50 10.01
CA ARG A 115 -1.46 -5.84 11.10
C ARG A 115 -2.84 -5.26 10.79
N LEU A 116 -3.87 -6.09 10.97
CA LEU A 116 -5.25 -5.68 10.85
C LEU A 116 -5.75 -5.15 12.20
N ARG A 117 -6.58 -4.10 12.15
CA ARG A 117 -7.29 -3.55 13.29
C ARG A 117 -8.79 -3.61 13.08
N ASP A 118 -9.57 -4.06 14.07
CA ASP A 118 -11.03 -4.01 14.00
C ASP A 118 -11.61 -2.61 14.15
N ALA A 119 -12.94 -2.53 14.21
CA ALA A 119 -13.67 -1.28 14.38
C ALA A 119 -13.33 -0.58 15.72
N GLU A 120 -12.97 -1.36 16.74
CA GLU A 120 -12.51 -0.89 18.04
C GLU A 120 -11.01 -0.54 18.05
N GLY A 121 -10.29 -0.77 16.95
CA GLY A 121 -8.87 -0.50 16.80
C GLY A 121 -7.96 -1.59 17.38
N LEU A 122 -8.52 -2.70 17.86
CA LEU A 122 -7.80 -3.83 18.43
C LEU A 122 -7.22 -4.71 17.31
N ARG A 123 -6.10 -5.38 17.61
CA ARG A 123 -5.39 -6.21 16.63
C ARG A 123 -6.19 -7.48 16.32
N ASN A 124 -6.55 -7.67 15.05
CA ASN A 124 -7.28 -8.85 14.55
C ASN A 124 -6.61 -9.49 13.33
N GLY A 125 -5.40 -9.98 13.55
CA GLY A 125 -4.64 -10.76 12.55
C GLY A 125 -3.67 -9.92 11.70
N ILE A 126 -3.22 -10.53 10.62
CA ILE A 126 -2.29 -9.96 9.63
C ILE A 126 -2.85 -10.21 8.23
N ILE A 127 -2.62 -9.25 7.33
CA ILE A 127 -2.81 -9.45 5.90
C ILE A 127 -1.45 -9.41 5.19
N ASN A 128 -1.21 -10.40 4.33
CA ASN A 128 -0.05 -10.47 3.45
C ASN A 128 -0.46 -10.07 2.05
N ILE A 129 0.25 -9.09 1.49
CA ILE A 129 -0.01 -8.58 0.15
C ILE A 129 1.30 -8.42 -0.61
N SER A 130 1.21 -8.33 -1.94
CA SER A 130 2.27 -7.73 -2.73
C SER A 130 1.76 -6.51 -3.50
N VAL A 131 2.62 -5.50 -3.67
CA VAL A 131 2.27 -4.26 -4.37
C VAL A 131 3.34 -3.95 -5.42
N ARG A 132 2.91 -3.56 -6.61
CA ARG A 132 3.78 -2.97 -7.64
C ARG A 132 3.13 -1.76 -8.30
N VAL A 133 3.95 -0.74 -8.55
CA VAL A 133 3.56 0.46 -9.30
C VAL A 133 3.69 0.19 -10.80
N THR A 134 2.58 0.18 -11.55
CA THR A 134 2.54 -0.20 -12.97
C THR A 134 2.52 0.98 -13.93
N ALA A 135 2.00 2.13 -13.50
CA ALA A 135 2.03 3.38 -14.26
C ALA A 135 2.01 4.58 -13.30
N SER A 136 2.88 5.57 -13.50
CA SER A 136 2.81 6.87 -12.82
C SER A 136 2.63 7.96 -13.89
N SER A 137 1.66 8.86 -13.69
CA SER A 137 1.45 10.04 -14.55
C SER A 137 2.30 11.24 -14.09
N GLY A 138 2.88 11.17 -12.89
CA GLY A 138 3.85 12.13 -12.37
C GLY A 138 5.29 11.69 -12.61
N SER A 139 6.12 12.66 -13.01
CA SER A 139 7.55 12.57 -13.31
C SER A 139 8.29 11.54 -12.45
N SER A 140 9.07 10.67 -13.10
CA SER A 140 10.29 10.13 -12.50
C SER A 140 10.97 11.23 -11.69
N PRO A 141 11.56 11.00 -10.51
CA PRO A 141 12.51 11.95 -9.98
C PRO A 141 13.56 12.13 -11.07
N SER A 142 13.47 13.24 -11.82
CA SER A 142 14.60 13.73 -12.56
C SER A 142 15.62 13.93 -11.46
N VAL A 143 16.63 13.06 -11.44
CA VAL A 143 17.91 13.43 -10.84
C VAL A 143 18.12 14.85 -11.33
N PRO A 144 18.24 15.86 -10.46
CA PRO A 144 18.50 17.21 -10.92
C PRO A 144 19.78 17.10 -11.73
N ASP A 145 19.65 17.20 -13.05
CA ASP A 145 20.76 17.28 -13.97
C ASP A 145 21.33 18.67 -13.72
N PHE A 146 22.18 18.75 -12.70
CA PHE A 146 23.07 19.87 -12.51
C PHE A 146 24.03 19.81 -13.69
N GLY A 147 23.61 20.40 -14.81
CA GLY A 147 24.48 20.72 -15.92
C GLY A 147 25.59 21.61 -15.37
N VAL A 148 26.74 21.00 -15.09
CA VAL A 148 27.97 21.72 -14.80
C VAL A 148 28.47 22.22 -16.15
N PRO A 149 28.50 23.54 -16.42
CA PRO A 149 29.23 24.00 -17.57
C PRO A 149 30.73 23.96 -17.26
N ALA A 150 31.48 23.73 -18.32
CA ALA A 150 32.87 24.08 -18.48
C ALA A 150 33.94 23.09 -17.98
N ASP A 151 34.55 22.52 -19.00
CA ASP A 151 35.99 22.57 -19.26
C ASP A 151 36.82 21.38 -18.78
N ARG A 152 37.52 20.81 -19.76
CA ARG A 152 38.40 19.67 -19.62
C ARG A 152 39.71 20.18 -19.03
N GLU A 153 39.96 19.93 -17.75
CA GLU A 153 41.31 19.63 -17.29
C GLU A 153 41.34 18.51 -16.25
N LYS A 154 42.23 17.55 -16.50
CA LYS A 154 42.47 16.35 -15.69
C LYS A 154 43.13 16.71 -14.37
N MET A 155 42.55 16.34 -13.23
CA MET A 155 43.32 15.97 -12.04
C MET A 155 42.61 14.85 -11.25
N HIS A 156 43.39 13.82 -10.91
CA HIS A 156 42.97 12.68 -10.10
C HIS A 156 42.76 13.12 -8.65
N GLY A 157 41.62 12.77 -8.05
CA GLY A 157 41.38 12.96 -6.62
C GLY A 157 39.97 12.56 -6.22
N THR A 158 39.80 11.35 -5.69
CA THR A 158 38.54 10.90 -5.08
C THR A 158 38.33 11.60 -3.74
N VAL A 159 37.25 12.38 -3.61
CA VAL A 159 36.80 12.92 -2.32
C VAL A 159 35.59 12.12 -1.85
N THR A 160 35.72 11.52 -0.66
CA THR A 160 34.64 10.87 0.07
C THR A 160 33.93 11.92 0.92
N GLY A 161 32.62 12.07 0.74
CA GLY A 161 31.79 12.95 1.55
C GLY A 161 30.55 12.21 2.02
N VAL A 162 30.44 11.96 3.32
CA VAL A 162 29.26 11.39 3.97
C VAL A 162 28.32 12.54 4.35
N PRO A 163 27.02 12.50 3.99
CA PRO A 163 26.10 13.58 4.34
C PRO A 163 25.74 13.54 5.83
N VAL A 164 25.82 14.70 6.49
CA VAL A 164 25.35 14.93 7.86
C VAL A 164 24.02 15.67 7.81
N TRP A 165 22.99 15.10 8.42
CA TRP A 165 21.66 15.70 8.58
C TRP A 165 21.58 16.52 9.86
N TYR A 166 20.92 17.69 9.79
CA TYR A 166 20.35 18.36 10.97
C TYR A 166 18.93 18.83 10.64
N PRO A 167 17.90 18.38 11.39
CA PRO A 167 16.64 19.07 11.43
C PRO A 167 16.48 19.86 12.74
N ASN A 168 15.75 20.95 12.59
CA ASN A 168 14.91 21.66 13.56
C ASN A 168 15.39 23.06 13.89
N ARG A 169 14.55 24.04 13.55
CA ARG A 169 14.08 25.00 14.54
C ARG A 169 12.58 25.25 14.39
N TYR A 170 11.93 25.12 15.53
CA TYR A 170 10.57 25.56 15.82
C TYR A 170 10.56 27.10 15.81
N GLU A 171 9.51 27.69 15.27
CA GLU A 171 9.14 29.07 15.59
C GLU A 171 7.68 29.12 16.03
N SER A 172 7.44 30.06 16.93
CA SER A 172 6.45 30.11 18.01
C SER A 172 5.03 30.44 17.59
#